data_AF-A0A656JQU3-F1
#
_entry.id   AF-A0A656JQU3-F1
#
_cell.length_a   1.000
_cell.length_b   1.000
_cell.length_c   1.000
_cell.angle_alpha   90.00
_cell.angle_beta   90.00
_cell.angle_gamma   90.00
#
_symmetry.space_group_name_H-M   'P 1'
#
loop_
_entity.id
_entity.type
_entity.pdbx_description
1 polymer ?
#
loop_
_entity_poly.entity_id
_entity_poly.type
_entity_poly.pdbx_seq_one_letter_code
_entity_poly.pdbx_strand_id
1 'polypeptide(L)' 'MHSSAQRKLIMTRILSIIGVSLCIAMLSPVLQAANLKTLDVAALPGDRIELKLAFDAPVPAPRGYTTAQP' A
#
# COMPACT_ATOMS: atom_id res chain seq x y z
N MET A 1 -44.20 21.32 -5.24
CA MET A 1 -43.78 19.93 -5.53
C MET A 1 -42.28 19.74 -5.84
N HIS A 2 -41.46 20.78 -6.03
CA HIS A 2 -40.04 20.60 -6.39
C HIS A 2 -39.07 20.29 -5.22
N SER A 3 -39.38 20.70 -3.99
CA SER A 3 -38.44 20.56 -2.84
C SER A 3 -38.29 19.12 -2.31
N SER A 4 -39.33 18.30 -2.36
CA SER A 4 -39.28 16.91 -1.86
C SER A 4 -38.49 15.97 -2.78
N ALA A 5 -38.61 16.16 -4.10
CA ALA A 5 -37.86 15.39 -5.09
C ALA A 5 -36.34 15.64 -5.01
N GLN A 6 -35.93 16.90 -4.79
CA GLN A 6 -34.53 17.26 -4.62
C GLN A 6 -33.91 16.62 -3.36
N ARG A 7 -34.63 16.61 -2.23
CA ARG A 7 -34.17 15.96 -0.99
C ARG A 7 -33.97 14.45 -1.17
N LYS A 8 -34.89 13.78 -1.88
CA LYS A 8 -34.79 12.33 -2.14
C LYS A 8 -33.56 12.00 -2.99
N LEU A 9 -33.28 12.80 -4.02
CA LEU A 9 -32.12 12.64 -4.88
C LEU A 9 -30.80 12.83 -4.10
N ILE A 10 -30.74 13.82 -3.20
CA ILE A 10 -29.60 14.09 -2.33
C ILE A 10 -29.35 12.92 -1.38
N MET A 11 -30.41 12.38 -0.74
CA MET A 11 -30.26 11.25 0.19
C MET A 11 -29.75 9.98 -0.49
N THR A 12 -30.24 9.63 -1.68
CA THR A 12 -29.73 8.46 -2.43
C THR A 12 -28.28 8.66 -2.86
N ARG A 13 -27.89 9.88 -3.23
CA ARG A 13 -26.51 10.21 -3.57
C ARG A 13 -25.56 10.07 -2.38
N ILE A 14 -25.95 10.56 -1.20
CA ILE A 14 -25.15 10.43 0.02
C ILE A 14 -24.99 8.97 0.41
N LEU A 15 -26.06 8.18 0.39
CA LEU A 15 -26.01 6.75 0.70
C LEU A 15 -25.09 6.00 -0.27
N SER A 16 -25.16 6.34 -1.57
CA SER A 16 -24.27 5.77 -2.58
C SER A 16 -22.80 6.13 -2.33
N ILE A 17 -22.50 7.38 -1.97
CA ILE A 17 -21.13 7.82 -1.70
C ILE A 17 -20.56 7.09 -0.46
N ILE A 18 -21.35 6.99 0.61
CA ILE A 18 -20.95 6.28 1.83
C ILE A 18 -20.75 4.78 1.55
N GLY A 19 -21.64 4.17 0.77
CA GLY A 19 -21.50 2.77 0.38
C GLY A 19 -20.21 2.52 -0.40
N VAL A 20 -19.92 3.35 -1.40
CA VAL A 20 -18.68 3.23 -2.19
C VAL A 20 -17.45 3.51 -1.35
N SER A 21 -17.44 4.54 -0.50
CA SER A 21 -16.30 4.84 0.36
C SER A 21 -16.03 3.73 1.38
N LEU A 22 -17.08 3.10 1.91
CA LEU A 22 -16.95 1.96 2.81
C LEU A 22 -16.33 0.75 2.09
N CYS A 23 -16.80 0.44 0.88
CA CYS A 23 -16.20 -0.62 0.04
C CYS A 23 -14.71 -0.36 -0.24
N ILE A 24 -14.34 0.88 -0.59
CA ILE A 24 -12.95 1.26 -0.81
C ILE A 24 -12.13 1.13 0.49
N ALA A 25 -12.66 1.58 1.63
CA ALA A 25 -11.98 1.47 2.92
C ALA A 25 -11.71 0.02 3.30
N MET A 26 -12.64 -0.90 3.02
CA MET A 26 -12.46 -2.34 3.28
C MET A 26 -11.44 -3.00 2.34
N LEU A 27 -11.26 -2.49 1.12
CA LEU A 27 -10.27 -2.99 0.16
C LEU A 27 -8.86 -2.38 0.36
N SER A 28 -8.76 -1.28 1.09
CA SER A 28 -7.50 -0.56 1.39
C SER A 28 -6.35 -1.44 1.91
N PRO A 29 -6.57 -2.41 2.83
CA PRO A 29 -5.47 -3.21 3.39
C PRO A 29 -4.71 -4.03 2.34
N VAL A 30 -5.34 -4.39 1.22
CA VAL A 30 -4.70 -5.16 0.13
C VAL A 30 -3.67 -4.32 -0.64
N LEU A 31 -3.76 -2.99 -0.56
CA LEU A 31 -2.83 -2.07 -1.22
C LEU A 31 -1.66 -1.65 -0.30
N GLN A 32 -1.60 -2.16 0.93
CA GLN A 32 -0.51 -1.80 1.84
C GLN A 32 0.78 -2.51 1.42
N ALA A 33 1.82 -1.73 1.15
CA ALA A 33 3.16 -2.25 0.93
C ALA A 33 3.75 -2.77 2.25
N ALA A 34 4.55 -3.83 2.16
CA ALA A 34 5.32 -4.31 3.30
C ALA A 34 6.33 -3.23 3.72
N ASN A 35 6.42 -2.98 5.03
CA ASN A 35 7.34 -2.00 5.58
C ASN A 35 8.63 -2.66 6.04
N LEU A 36 9.75 -1.96 5.86
CA LEU A 36 11.05 -2.41 6.35
C LEU A 36 11.12 -2.20 7.86
N LYS A 37 11.33 -3.27 8.61
CA LYS A 37 11.45 -3.26 10.08
C LYS A 37 12.90 -3.14 10.53
N THR A 38 13.80 -3.90 9.90
CA THR A 38 15.22 -3.88 10.22
C THR A 38 16.05 -3.97 8.95
N LEU A 39 17.22 -3.34 9.01
CA LEU A 39 18.26 -3.40 7.99
C LEU A 39 19.58 -3.70 8.70
N ASP A 40 20.02 -4.95 8.63
CA ASP A 40 21.30 -5.37 9.16
C ASP A 40 22.35 -5.32 8.06
N VAL A 41 23.53 -4.82 8.39
CA VAL A 41 24.67 -4.71 7.49
C VAL A 41 25.84 -5.45 8.11
N ALA A 42 26.39 -6.41 7.36
CA ALA A 42 27.55 -7.18 7.79
C ALA A 42 28.64 -7.15 6.72
N ALA A 43 29.87 -6.87 7.14
CA ALA A 43 31.03 -7.03 6.29
C ALA A 43 31.44 -8.51 6.25
N LEU A 44 31.62 -9.04 5.05
CA LEU A 44 32.08 -10.40 4.80
C LEU A 44 33.53 -10.35 4.26
N PRO A 45 34.32 -11.42 4.46
CA PRO A 45 35.66 -11.51 3.89
C PRO A 45 35.64 -11.32 2.36
N GLY A 46 36.69 -10.68 1.83
CA GLY A 46 36.84 -10.45 0.39
C GLY A 46 36.02 -9.27 -0.14
N ASP A 47 35.96 -8.18 0.63
CA ASP A 47 35.33 -6.90 0.28
C ASP A 47 33.83 -6.98 -0.05
N ARG A 48 33.16 -7.98 0.52
CA ARG A 48 31.72 -8.21 0.32
C ARG A 48 30.95 -7.57 1.47
N ILE A 49 29.77 -7.05 1.16
CA ILE A 49 28.81 -6.56 2.15
C ILE A 49 27.52 -7.36 2.00
N GLU A 50 27.00 -7.87 3.11
CA GLU A 50 25.68 -8.49 3.18
C GLU A 50 24.68 -7.48 3.76
N LEU A 51 23.53 -7.35 3.09
CA LEU A 51 22.39 -6.57 3.58
C LEU A 51 21.23 -7.52 3.84
N LYS A 52 20.76 -7.53 5.09
CA LYS A 52 19.60 -8.33 5.49
C LYS A 52 18.43 -7.40 5.83
N LEU A 53 17.34 -7.57 5.09
CA LEU A 53 16.14 -6.77 5.22
C LEU A 53 15.05 -7.62 5.88
N ALA A 54 14.45 -7.15 6.97
CA ALA A 54 13.27 -7.79 7.56
C ALA A 54 12.02 -6.93 7.30
N PHE A 55 10.94 -7.56 6.85
CA PHE A 55 9.67 -6.91 6.54
C PHE A 55 8.56 -7.39 7.47
N ASP A 56 7.53 -6.58 7.65
CA ASP A 56 6.34 -6.95 8.43
C ASP A 56 5.29 -7.75 7.67
N ALA A 57 5.49 -7.93 6.37
CA ALA A 57 4.68 -8.77 5.51
C ALA A 57 5.55 -9.46 4.44
N PRO A 58 5.07 -10.53 3.81
CA PRO A 58 5.78 -11.19 2.72
C PRO A 58 6.07 -10.22 1.56
N VAL A 59 7.29 -10.30 1.02
CA VAL A 59 7.71 -9.53 -0.17
C VAL A 59 8.04 -10.48 -1.33
N PRO A 60 7.85 -10.05 -2.58
CA PRO A 60 8.34 -10.79 -3.74
C PRO A 60 9.86 -11.01 -3.68
N ALA A 61 10.34 -12.06 -4.34
CA ALA A 61 11.78 -12.33 -4.42
C ALA A 61 12.55 -11.15 -5.05
N PRO A 62 13.70 -10.76 -4.49
CA PRO A 62 14.46 -9.61 -4.97
C PRO A 62 15.02 -9.88 -6.37
N ARG A 63 15.06 -8.83 -7.19
CA ARG A 63 15.66 -8.85 -8.53
C ARG A 63 17.02 -8.17 -8.47
N GLY A 64 18.08 -8.91 -8.78
CA GLY A 64 19.43 -8.36 -8.90
C GLY A 64 19.63 -7.69 -10.25
N TYR A 65 20.17 -6.48 -10.26
CA TYR A 65 20.66 -5.80 -11.45
C TYR A 65 21.85 -4.92 -11.09
N THR A 66 22.71 -4.67 -12.06
CA THR A 66 23.88 -3.81 -11.91
C THR A 66 23.63 -2.49 -12.65
N THR A 67 23.91 -1.37 -12.00
CA THR A 67 23.91 -0.05 -12.65
C THR A 67 25.34 0.30 -13.09
N ALA A 68 25.48 0.91 -14.27
CA ALA A 68 26.79 1.27 -14.82
C ALA A 68 27.38 2.55 -14.18
N GLN A 69 26.56 3.32 -13.46
CA GLN A 69 26.93 4.59 -12.84
C GLN A 69 26.53 4.59 -11.35
N PRO A 70 27.34 5.22 -10.48
CA PRO A 70 27.03 5.41 -9.07
C PRO A 70 25.91 6.44 -8.84
#